data_AF-A0AAW8T1J2-F1
#
_entry.id   AF-A0AAW8T1J2-F1
#
_cell.length_a   1.000
_cell.length_b   1.000
_cell.length_c   1.000
_cell.angle_alpha   90.00
_cell.angle_beta   90.00
_cell.angle_gamma   90.00
#
_symmetry.space_group_name_H-M   'P 1'
#
loop_
_entity.id
_entity.type
_entity.pdbx_description
1 polymer ?
#
loop_
_entity_poly.entity_id
_entity_poly.type
_entity_poly.pdbx_seq_one_letter_code
_entity_poly.pdbx_strand_id
1 'polypeptide(L)'
;MIKLCFVFTVNSDAGYGRMPLPVNFEEYSDMKEYFSHYYNVSFNYLRDKDQVDYLVLPNPFFSFDNEHNLPIIKVPAKLFMAKDFEGIKTCIDHYFAINQER
;
A
#
# COMPACT_ATOMS: atom_id res chain seq x y z
N MET A 1 -9.04 -8.09 -12.69
CA MET A 1 -9.34 -7.36 -11.44
C MET A 1 -8.11 -6.56 -11.06
N ILE A 2 -8.29 -5.30 -10.69
CA ILE A 2 -7.21 -4.41 -10.26
C ILE A 2 -6.47 -5.02 -9.05
N LYS A 3 -5.14 -5.13 -9.12
CA LYS A 3 -4.26 -5.60 -8.04
C LYS A 3 -3.56 -4.42 -7.36
N LEU A 4 -3.87 -4.21 -6.08
CA LEU A 4 -3.25 -3.19 -5.23
C LEU A 4 -2.03 -3.77 -4.51
N CYS A 5 -0.93 -3.04 -4.45
CA CYS A 5 0.20 -3.37 -3.58
C CYS A 5 0.28 -2.37 -2.42
N PHE A 6 0.13 -2.85 -1.19
CA PHE A 6 0.47 -2.04 -0.03
C PHE A 6 1.99 -2.06 0.18
N VAL A 7 2.61 -0.90 0.04
CA VAL A 7 4.06 -0.77 0.05
C VAL A 7 4.53 -0.37 1.44
N PHE A 8 5.24 -1.30 2.08
CA PHE A 8 5.89 -1.13 3.38
C PHE A 8 7.40 -1.40 3.33
N THR A 9 7.96 -1.48 2.12
CA THR A 9 9.39 -1.61 1.87
C THR A 9 10.02 -0.22 1.74
N VAL A 10 11.12 0.01 2.45
CA VAL A 10 11.91 1.23 2.32
C VAL A 10 13.15 0.96 1.49
N ASN A 11 13.57 1.93 0.69
CA ASN A 11 14.89 1.90 0.08
C ASN A 11 15.94 2.03 1.18
N SER A 12 17.01 1.26 1.07
CA SER A 12 18.17 1.27 1.96
C SER A 12 19.45 1.33 1.12
N ASP A 13 20.56 1.81 1.68
CA ASP A 13 21.86 1.83 0.98
C ASP A 13 22.34 0.44 0.52
N ALA A 14 21.74 -0.65 1.02
CA ALA A 14 22.03 -2.04 0.63
C ALA A 14 20.95 -2.67 -0.30
N GLY A 15 20.03 -1.86 -0.86
CA GLY A 15 18.91 -2.31 -1.68
C GLY A 15 17.56 -2.05 -0.99
N TYR A 16 16.75 -3.07 -0.76
CA TYR A 16 15.43 -2.93 -0.15
C TYR A 16 15.39 -3.43 1.29
N GLY A 17 14.99 -2.57 2.23
CA GLY A 17 14.82 -2.89 3.64
C GLY A 17 13.34 -3.00 4.05
N ARG A 18 13.06 -3.75 5.11
CA ARG A 18 11.77 -3.65 5.81
C ARG A 18 11.73 -2.35 6.61
N MET A 19 10.62 -1.61 6.51
CA MET A 19 10.46 -0.38 7.29
C MET A 19 10.54 -0.68 8.79
N PRO A 20 11.26 0.12 9.60
CA PRO A 20 11.14 0.09 11.05
C PRO A 20 9.85 0.82 11.42
N LEU A 21 8.71 0.27 11.01
CA LEU A 21 7.43 0.69 11.56
C LEU A 21 7.36 0.18 13.01
N PRO A 22 6.73 0.91 13.94
CA PRO A 22 6.40 0.39 15.27
C PRO A 22 5.33 -0.72 15.22
N VAL A 23 5.11 -1.33 14.05
CA VAL A 23 4.02 -2.25 13.72
C VAL A 23 4.68 -3.58 13.42
N ASN A 24 4.39 -4.58 14.26
CA ASN A 24 4.96 -5.92 14.10
C ASN A 24 4.45 -6.50 12.77
N PHE A 25 5.36 -7.00 11.93
CA PHE A 25 5.01 -7.52 10.60
C PHE A 25 4.07 -8.76 10.61
N GLU A 26 3.84 -9.39 11.77
CA GLU A 26 2.80 -10.41 11.94
C GLU A 26 1.38 -9.81 11.83
N GLU A 27 1.20 -8.51 12.01
CA GLU A 27 -0.10 -7.81 12.05
C GLU A 27 -0.70 -7.51 10.67
N TYR A 28 0.00 -7.83 9.57
CA TYR A 28 -0.57 -7.68 8.22
C TYR A 28 -1.54 -8.79 7.83
N SER A 29 -1.66 -9.88 8.61
CA SER A 29 -2.69 -10.91 8.37
C SER A 29 -4.08 -10.29 8.36
N ASP A 30 -4.39 -9.47 9.36
CA ASP A 30 -5.71 -8.90 9.57
C ASP A 30 -6.03 -7.86 8.50
N MET A 31 -5.02 -7.05 8.15
CA MET A 31 -5.11 -6.08 7.07
C MET A 31 -5.30 -6.76 5.72
N LYS A 32 -4.52 -7.82 5.45
CA LYS A 32 -4.64 -8.61 4.22
C LYS A 32 -6.01 -9.26 4.15
N GLU A 33 -6.48 -9.88 5.23
CA GLU A 33 -7.80 -10.49 5.32
C GLU A 33 -8.89 -9.46 5.03
N TYR A 34 -8.87 -8.32 5.76
CA TYR A 34 -9.83 -7.24 5.58
C TYR A 34 -9.89 -6.74 4.13
N PHE A 35 -8.75 -6.39 3.53
CA PHE A 35 -8.75 -5.82 2.18
C PHE A 35 -8.95 -6.85 1.07
N SER A 36 -8.66 -8.13 1.32
CA SER A 36 -8.92 -9.20 0.34
C SER A 36 -10.41 -9.40 0.07
N HIS A 37 -11.30 -8.90 0.95
CA HIS A 37 -12.74 -8.90 0.69
C HIS A 37 -13.16 -7.88 -0.38
N TYR A 38 -12.36 -6.83 -0.61
CA TYR A 38 -12.73 -5.70 -1.47
C TYR A 38 -11.85 -5.60 -2.72
N TYR A 39 -10.56 -5.97 -2.62
CA TYR A 39 -9.58 -5.80 -3.68
C TYR A 39 -8.69 -7.04 -3.80
N ASN A 40 -8.07 -7.22 -4.97
CA ASN A 40 -6.94 -8.12 -5.09
C ASN A 40 -5.70 -7.42 -4.52
N VAL A 41 -5.10 -7.96 -3.45
CA VAL A 41 -4.05 -7.25 -2.70
C VAL A 41 -2.73 -8.03 -2.63
N SER A 42 -1.62 -7.30 -2.72
CA SER A 42 -0.28 -7.74 -2.40
C SER A 42 0.31 -6.86 -1.30
N PHE A 43 1.19 -7.45 -0.50
CA PHE A 43 1.97 -6.79 0.55
C PHE A 43 3.47 -6.97 0.31
N ASN A 44 3.85 -7.47 -0.87
CA ASN A 44 5.23 -7.75 -1.23
C ASN A 44 5.51 -7.19 -2.63
N TYR A 45 5.87 -5.90 -2.67
CA TYR A 45 6.20 -5.21 -3.91
C TYR A 45 7.30 -5.93 -4.69
N LEU A 46 8.42 -6.30 -4.06
CA LEU A 46 9.55 -6.92 -4.77
C LEU A 46 9.19 -8.21 -5.49
N ARG A 47 8.30 -9.02 -4.90
CA ARG A 47 7.85 -10.28 -5.50
C ARG A 47 6.79 -10.06 -6.57
N ASP A 48 5.89 -9.11 -6.37
CA ASP A 48 4.67 -8.95 -7.17
C ASP A 48 4.70 -7.73 -8.11
N LYS A 49 5.82 -7.00 -8.20
CA LYS A 49 5.92 -5.71 -8.93
C LYS A 49 5.45 -5.76 -10.38
N ASP A 50 5.69 -6.88 -11.08
CA ASP A 50 5.26 -7.06 -12.48
C ASP A 50 3.77 -7.40 -12.65
N GLN A 51 3.03 -7.55 -11.55
CA GLN A 51 1.62 -7.96 -11.54
C GLN A 51 0.69 -6.96 -10.86
N VAL A 52 1.24 -5.89 -10.28
CA VAL A 52 0.49 -4.90 -9.51
C VAL A 52 0.13 -3.70 -10.39
N ASP A 53 -1.10 -3.23 -10.28
CA ASP A 53 -1.63 -2.13 -11.08
C ASP A 53 -1.49 -0.79 -10.34
N TYR A 54 -1.57 -0.79 -9.01
CA TYR A 54 -1.52 0.40 -8.17
C TYR A 54 -0.71 0.15 -6.91
N LEU A 55 -0.14 1.22 -6.37
CA LEU A 55 0.60 1.20 -5.12
C LEU A 55 -0.14 2.01 -4.07
N VAL A 56 -0.28 1.47 -2.86
CA VAL A 56 -0.85 2.16 -1.71
C VAL A 56 0.27 2.50 -0.74
N LEU A 57 0.53 3.79 -0.55
CA LEU A 57 1.63 4.29 0.26
C LEU A 57 1.12 5.18 1.42
N PRO A 58 1.61 4.97 2.65
CA PRO A 58 1.49 5.92 3.75
C PRO A 58 2.06 7.31 3.40
N ASN A 59 1.34 8.39 3.75
CA ASN A 59 1.77 9.78 3.57
C ASN A 59 1.50 10.63 4.84
N PRO A 60 2.41 11.52 5.28
CA PRO A 60 3.76 11.74 4.76
C PRO A 60 4.70 10.62 5.21
N PHE A 61 5.21 9.80 4.31
CA PHE A 61 6.20 8.77 4.65
C PHE A 61 6.96 8.27 3.41
N PHE A 62 8.28 8.09 3.61
CA PHE A 62 9.33 7.44 2.80
C PHE A 62 9.55 7.83 1.33
N SER A 63 10.84 7.74 0.94
CA SER A 63 11.26 7.68 -0.46
C SER A 63 11.12 6.22 -0.92
N PHE A 64 10.30 5.99 -1.93
CA PHE A 64 10.10 4.68 -2.56
C PHE A 64 10.46 4.79 -4.03
N ASP A 65 11.25 3.83 -4.52
CA ASP A 65 11.61 3.78 -5.94
C ASP A 65 10.53 3.02 -6.70
N ASN A 66 9.66 3.78 -7.34
CA ASN A 66 8.62 3.26 -8.21
C ASN A 66 9.20 3.00 -9.60
N GLU A 67 10.04 1.98 -9.70
CA GLU A 67 10.75 1.60 -10.95
C GLU A 67 9.79 1.50 -12.15
N HIS A 68 8.55 1.05 -11.92
CA HIS A 68 7.54 0.82 -12.95
C HIS A 68 6.63 2.04 -13.20
N ASN A 69 6.86 3.17 -12.53
CA ASN A 69 6.03 4.39 -12.62
C ASN A 69 4.52 4.12 -12.44
N LEU A 70 4.17 3.16 -11.58
CA LEU A 70 2.79 2.79 -11.29
C LEU A 70 2.04 3.93 -10.59
N PRO A 71 0.71 4.06 -10.78
CA PRO A 71 -0.09 5.02 -10.04
C PRO A 71 -0.01 4.79 -8.52
N ILE A 72 0.19 5.87 -7.76
CA ILE A 72 0.32 5.84 -6.30
C ILE A 72 -0.92 6.44 -5.64
N ILE A 73 -1.56 5.64 -4.80
CA ILE A 73 -2.63 6.03 -3.88
C ILE A 73 -1.99 6.41 -2.54
N LYS A 74 -1.99 7.71 -2.24
CA LYS A 74 -1.46 8.22 -0.98
C LYS A 74 -2.53 8.16 0.10
N VAL A 75 -2.25 7.44 1.18
CA VAL A 75 -3.16 7.28 2.32
C VAL A 75 -2.52 7.87 3.56
N PRO A 76 -3.24 8.65 4.40
CA PRO A 76 -2.66 9.25 5.60
C PRO A 76 -2.02 8.20 6.52
N ALA A 77 -0.74 8.38 6.85
CA ALA A 77 0.04 7.41 7.63
C ALA A 77 -0.57 7.12 9.02
N LYS A 78 -1.22 8.13 9.61
CA LYS A 78 -1.95 8.00 10.88
C LYS A 78 -3.02 6.90 10.87
N LEU A 79 -3.62 6.59 9.72
CA LEU A 79 -4.65 5.56 9.61
C LEU A 79 -4.04 4.17 9.71
N PHE A 80 -2.85 3.96 9.12
CA PHE A 80 -2.09 2.71 9.29
C PHE A 80 -1.65 2.53 10.74
N MET A 81 -1.16 3.59 11.39
CA MET A 81 -0.76 3.55 12.81
C MET A 81 -1.92 3.24 13.75
N ALA A 82 -3.12 3.77 13.44
CA ALA A 82 -4.33 3.54 14.22
C ALA A 82 -5.07 2.23 13.85
N LYS A 83 -4.59 1.47 12.85
CA LYS A 83 -5.30 0.33 12.24
C LYS A 83 -6.73 0.67 11.79
N ASP A 84 -6.93 1.89 11.30
CA ASP A 84 -8.22 2.35 10.79
C ASP A 84 -8.42 1.86 9.35
N PHE A 85 -8.82 0.59 9.21
CA PHE A 85 -8.98 -0.06 7.91
C PHE A 85 -10.09 0.54 7.07
N GLU A 86 -11.18 1.00 7.71
CA GLU A 86 -12.29 1.68 7.02
C GLU A 86 -11.85 3.04 6.49
N GLY A 87 -11.08 3.80 7.27
CA GLY A 87 -10.49 5.07 6.84
C GLY A 87 -9.52 4.87 5.66
N ILE A 88 -8.68 3.84 5.69
CA ILE A 88 -7.79 3.49 4.58
C ILE A 88 -8.60 3.13 3.33
N LYS A 89 -9.64 2.28 3.47
CA LYS A 89 -10.53 1.88 2.39
C LYS A 89 -11.20 3.10 1.74
N THR A 90 -11.71 4.03 2.56
CA THR A 90 -12.35 5.26 2.09
C THR A 90 -11.39 6.08 1.22
N CYS A 91 -10.11 6.17 1.58
CA CYS A 91 -9.11 6.86 0.76
C CYS A 91 -8.90 6.17 -0.59
N ILE A 92 -8.85 4.84 -0.62
CA ILE A 92 -8.68 4.04 -1.85
C ILE A 92 -9.91 4.19 -2.76
N ASP A 93 -11.11 4.04 -2.21
CA ASP A 93 -12.36 4.18 -2.97
C ASP A 93 -12.51 5.59 -3.55
N HIS A 94 -12.19 6.61 -2.76
CA HIS A 94 -12.22 7.99 -3.21
C HIS A 94 -11.24 8.24 -4.36
N TYR A 95 -10.04 7.66 -4.29
CA TYR A 95 -9.07 7.72 -5.39
C TYR A 95 -9.65 7.11 -6.67
N PHE A 96 -10.27 5.93 -6.59
CA PHE A 96 -10.89 5.31 -7.76
C PHE A 96 -12.08 6.09 -8.28
N ALA A 97 -12.93 6.63 -7.40
CA ALA A 97 -14.08 7.43 -7.80
C ALA A 97 -13.66 8.65 -8.64
N ILE A 98 -12.59 9.36 -8.22
CA ILE A 98 -12.10 10.55 -8.92
C ILE A 98 -11.40 10.19 -10.24
N ASN A 99 -10.66 9.07 -10.27
CA ASN A 99 -9.82 8.72 -11.41
C ASN A 99 -10.51 7.78 -12.43
N GLN A 100 -11.71 7.26 -12.14
CA GLN A 100 -12.55 6.52 -13.08
C GLN A 100 -13.41 7.43 -13.99
N GLU A 101 -13.48 8.74 -13.71
CA GLU A 101 -14.17 9.72 -14.57
C GLU A 101 -13.27 10.34 -15.66
N ARG A 102 -12.21 9.66 -16.10
CA ARG A 102 -11.33 10.14 -17.19
C ARG A 102 -11.19 9.16 -18.34
#